data_AF-S9SS42-F1
#
_entry.id   AF-S9SS42-F1
#
_cell.length_a   1.000
_cell.length_b   1.000
_cell.length_c   1.000
_cell.angle_alpha   90.00
_cell.angle_beta   90.00
_cell.angle_gamma   90.00
#
_symmetry.space_group_name_H-M   'P 1'
#
loop_
_entity.id
_entity.type
_entity.pdbx_description
1 polymer ?
#
loop_
_entity_poly.entity_id
_entity_poly.type
_entity_poly.pdbx_seq_one_letter_code
_entity_poly.pdbx_strand_id
1 'polypeptide(L)'
;MFHKKSSIGVMLLLCFTLVLSACAGKANTTNNESKEEPKKQATELKITPFNPGENGLFSVSSSLIEGPKEVVLVDAQFEKSNAEKLVKMIQDTGKKLTTVYVSHKDPDFYFGLSAIRKAFPDVKIVATPATVEGIKATIKIKNDFWSPILKENAPTELIVPEVLDGDKLTVDGETVQVVGLNGADPSHTVLWVPSKKQSWAAYLSTRTCMSGWQTTRLQRAVTTGVKF
;
A
#
# COMPACT_ATOMS: atom_id res chain seq x y z
N MET A 1 53.72 11.80 -27.26
CA MET A 1 55.12 12.12 -26.91
C MET A 1 55.14 13.35 -26.01
N PHE A 2 55.90 13.25 -24.93
CA PHE A 2 56.13 14.22 -23.85
C PHE A 2 56.40 15.66 -24.32
N HIS A 3 55.91 16.67 -23.58
CA HIS A 3 56.79 17.46 -22.69
C HIS A 3 56.05 18.53 -21.86
N LYS A 4 56.50 18.61 -20.61
CA LYS A 4 56.19 19.51 -19.49
C LYS A 4 57.03 20.80 -19.57
N LYS A 5 56.47 21.97 -19.24
CA LYS A 5 57.16 23.20 -18.78
C LYS A 5 56.12 23.98 -17.94
N SER A 6 56.19 24.20 -16.62
CA SER A 6 57.21 24.69 -15.66
C SER A 6 57.39 26.21 -15.63
N SER A 7 57.01 26.77 -14.47
CA SER A 7 57.58 27.91 -13.74
C SER A 7 57.15 29.35 -14.06
N ILE A 8 57.40 30.21 -13.05
CA ILE A 8 57.19 31.67 -12.90
C ILE A 8 55.91 31.98 -12.11
N GLY A 9 55.90 32.70 -10.98
CA GLY A 9 56.93 33.45 -10.28
C GLY A 9 56.38 33.97 -8.95
N VAL A 10 57.30 34.16 -8.01
CA VAL A 10 57.11 34.68 -6.65
C VAL A 10 56.97 36.21 -6.70
N MET A 11 56.41 36.79 -5.63
CA MET A 11 56.67 38.16 -5.14
C MET A 11 55.75 39.27 -5.68
N LEU A 12 54.85 39.81 -4.85
CA LEU A 12 55.05 41.14 -4.25
C LEU A 12 54.01 41.44 -3.17
N LEU A 13 54.55 41.85 -2.02
CA LEU A 13 53.90 42.36 -0.82
C LEU A 13 53.40 43.79 -1.09
N LEU A 14 52.15 44.13 -0.76
CA LEU A 14 51.74 45.53 -0.53
C LEU A 14 50.73 45.60 0.61
N CYS A 15 51.19 46.19 1.72
CA CYS A 15 50.43 46.59 2.88
C CYS A 15 49.36 47.64 2.53
N PHE A 16 48.15 47.48 3.05
CA PHE A 16 47.30 48.62 3.41
C PHE A 16 46.56 48.30 4.72
N THR A 17 46.83 49.12 5.72
CA THR A 17 46.35 49.03 7.09
C THR A 17 45.06 49.82 7.31
N LEU A 18 44.22 49.32 8.24
CA LEU A 18 43.17 49.99 9.03
C LEU A 18 41.89 50.33 8.24
N VAL A 19 40.68 49.95 8.70
CA VAL A 19 39.99 50.52 9.88
C VAL A 19 39.11 49.47 10.60
N LEU A 20 39.11 49.53 11.93
CA LEU A 20 38.22 48.81 12.85
C LEU A 20 36.74 49.23 12.63
N SER A 21 35.83 48.25 12.62
CA SER A 21 34.51 48.44 13.20
C SER A 21 34.12 47.21 14.00
N ALA A 22 33.96 47.43 15.31
CA ALA A 22 33.56 46.43 16.28
C ALA A 22 32.04 46.23 16.22
N CYS A 23 31.61 44.99 16.14
CA CYS A 23 30.33 44.55 16.69
C CYS A 23 30.59 43.21 17.40
N ALA A 24 30.69 43.30 18.72
CA ALA A 24 30.76 42.16 19.61
C ALA A 24 29.37 41.49 19.67
N GLY A 25 29.27 40.27 19.15
CA GLY A 25 28.17 39.36 19.41
C GLY A 25 28.71 38.16 20.19
N LYS A 26 28.45 38.13 21.50
CA LYS A 26 28.81 37.01 22.39
C LYS A 26 28.19 35.71 21.87
N ALA A 27 29.04 34.72 21.60
CA ALA A 27 28.62 33.33 21.52
C ALA A 27 28.14 32.92 22.92
N ASN A 28 26.82 32.74 23.07
CA ASN A 28 26.23 32.13 24.25
C ASN A 28 25.82 30.71 23.87
N THR A 29 26.53 29.75 24.46
CA THR A 29 26.20 28.34 24.48
C THR A 29 24.88 28.16 25.22
N THR A 30 23.78 28.03 24.48
CA THR A 30 22.55 27.45 25.01
C THR A 30 22.40 26.06 24.45
N ASN A 31 22.67 25.08 25.31
CA ASN A 31 22.31 23.69 25.12
C ASN A 31 20.79 23.61 24.96
N ASN A 32 20.30 23.61 23.72
CA ASN A 32 18.97 23.12 23.41
C ASN A 32 19.13 21.66 23.02
N GLU A 33 18.96 20.82 24.03
CA GLU A 33 18.70 19.39 23.88
C GLU A 33 17.33 19.25 23.19
N SER A 34 17.34 19.38 21.86
CA SER A 34 16.25 18.89 21.04
C SER A 34 16.23 17.37 21.23
N LYS A 35 15.25 16.88 22.00
CA LYS A 35 14.85 15.47 21.96
C LYS A 35 14.61 15.10 20.50
N GLU A 36 15.58 14.42 19.91
CA GLU A 36 15.44 13.79 18.61
C GLU A 36 14.45 12.64 18.82
N GLU A 37 13.19 12.82 18.41
CA GLU A 37 12.25 11.72 18.29
C GLU A 37 12.92 10.64 17.42
N PRO A 38 12.99 9.37 17.88
CA PRO A 38 13.70 8.36 17.13
C PRO A 38 12.98 8.18 15.79
N LYS A 39 13.66 8.59 14.71
CA LYS A 39 13.19 8.41 13.34
C LYS A 39 13.03 6.91 13.10
N LYS A 40 11.82 6.39 13.31
CA LYS A 40 11.47 4.98 13.07
C LYS A 40 11.90 4.63 11.65
N GLN A 41 12.88 3.74 11.54
CA GLN A 41 13.38 3.30 10.24
C GLN A 41 12.23 2.60 9.50
N ALA A 42 11.97 3.03 8.27
CA ALA A 42 10.87 2.49 7.46
C ALA A 42 11.09 0.99 7.26
N THR A 43 10.09 0.21 7.65
CA THR A 43 10.09 -1.23 7.51
C THR A 43 9.80 -1.59 6.06
N GLU A 44 10.59 -2.48 5.47
CA GLU A 44 10.33 -2.94 4.12
C GLU A 44 9.13 -3.90 4.09
N LEU A 45 8.11 -3.57 3.29
CA LEU A 45 6.96 -4.45 3.07
C LEU A 45 7.17 -5.35 1.85
N LYS A 46 6.99 -6.66 2.00
CA LYS A 46 6.98 -7.63 0.89
C LYS A 46 5.55 -7.75 0.34
N ILE A 47 5.40 -7.74 -0.97
CA ILE A 47 4.10 -7.93 -1.62
C ILE A 47 4.16 -9.22 -2.43
N THR A 48 3.29 -10.16 -2.11
CA THR A 48 3.21 -11.47 -2.77
C THR A 48 1.85 -11.62 -3.45
N PRO A 49 1.76 -11.62 -4.80
CA PRO A 49 0.50 -11.80 -5.49
C PRO A 49 0.07 -13.28 -5.50
N PHE A 50 -1.23 -13.51 -5.60
CA PHE A 50 -1.85 -14.79 -5.88
C PHE A 50 -2.87 -14.62 -7.01
N ASN A 51 -2.80 -15.45 -8.05
CA ASN A 51 -3.81 -15.51 -9.09
C ASN A 51 -4.07 -16.99 -9.40
N PRO A 52 -5.33 -17.45 -9.43
CA PRO A 52 -5.64 -18.85 -9.68
C PRO A 52 -5.37 -19.27 -11.14
N GLY A 53 -5.13 -18.31 -12.04
CA GLY A 53 -4.86 -18.52 -13.45
C GLY A 53 -6.04 -19.20 -14.15
N GLU A 54 -5.74 -20.15 -15.02
CA GLU A 54 -6.75 -20.98 -15.72
C GLU A 54 -7.50 -21.94 -14.78
N ASN A 55 -7.05 -22.07 -13.52
CA ASN A 55 -7.67 -22.98 -12.55
C ASN A 55 -8.82 -22.32 -11.74
N GLY A 56 -9.12 -21.04 -11.99
CA GLY A 56 -10.20 -20.32 -11.33
C GLY A 56 -11.32 -19.93 -12.30
N LEU A 57 -12.55 -19.85 -11.78
CA LEU A 57 -13.69 -19.34 -12.57
C LEU A 57 -13.50 -17.87 -12.99
N PHE A 58 -12.75 -17.11 -12.19
CA PHE A 58 -12.36 -15.73 -12.47
C PHE A 58 -10.85 -15.56 -12.31
N SER A 59 -10.23 -14.79 -13.19
CA SER A 59 -8.79 -14.47 -13.12
C SER A 59 -8.49 -13.29 -12.21
N VAL A 60 -9.18 -13.19 -11.06
CA VAL A 60 -8.96 -12.13 -10.07
C VAL A 60 -7.72 -12.43 -9.24
N SER A 61 -6.89 -11.41 -9.04
CA SER A 61 -5.70 -11.52 -8.19
C SER A 61 -5.99 -11.08 -6.76
N SER A 62 -5.44 -11.81 -5.80
CA SER A 62 -5.26 -11.37 -4.41
C SER A 62 -3.80 -10.97 -4.18
N SER A 63 -3.53 -10.27 -3.09
CA SER A 63 -2.16 -9.94 -2.68
C SER A 63 -1.98 -10.00 -1.17
N LEU A 64 -0.85 -10.55 -0.73
CA LEU A 64 -0.40 -10.50 0.65
C LEU A 64 0.60 -9.34 0.77
N ILE A 65 0.31 -8.38 1.63
CA ILE A 65 1.22 -7.31 2.02
C ILE A 65 1.80 -7.70 3.38
N GLU A 66 3.06 -8.09 3.39
CA GLU A 66 3.72 -8.65 4.56
C GLU A 66 4.74 -7.66 5.12
N GLY A 67 4.66 -7.40 6.42
CA GLY A 67 5.75 -6.84 7.19
C GLY A 67 6.54 -7.94 7.93
N PRO A 68 7.38 -7.58 8.90
CA PRO A 68 8.11 -8.51 9.75
C PRO A 68 7.21 -9.42 10.60
N LYS A 69 6.08 -8.92 11.12
CA LYS A 69 5.21 -9.66 12.06
C LYS A 69 3.76 -9.76 11.58
N GLU A 70 3.33 -8.85 10.71
CA GLU A 70 1.95 -8.73 10.27
C GLU A 70 1.80 -9.00 8.78
N VAL A 71 0.62 -9.46 8.40
CA VAL A 71 0.18 -9.58 7.02
C VAL A 71 -1.17 -8.92 6.88
N VAL A 72 -1.35 -8.20 5.78
CA VAL A 72 -2.65 -7.75 5.28
C VAL A 72 -2.95 -8.47 3.98
N LEU A 73 -4.15 -9.03 3.89
CA LEU A 73 -4.65 -9.65 2.67
C LEU A 73 -5.48 -8.62 1.89
N VAL A 74 -5.27 -8.57 0.57
CA VAL A 74 -6.08 -7.81 -0.37
C VAL A 74 -6.85 -8.79 -1.22
N ASP A 75 -8.18 -8.73 -1.10
CA ASP A 75 -9.17 -9.58 -1.76
C ASP A 75 -9.08 -11.08 -1.41
N ALA A 76 -10.23 -11.73 -1.27
CA ALA A 76 -10.33 -13.08 -0.70
C ALA A 76 -10.67 -14.17 -1.71
N GLN A 77 -10.61 -13.88 -3.01
CA GLN A 77 -10.98 -14.79 -4.10
C GLN A 77 -12.47 -15.15 -4.14
N PHE A 78 -12.89 -15.74 -5.27
CA PHE A 78 -14.26 -16.18 -5.48
C PHE A 78 -14.56 -17.55 -4.86
N GLU A 79 -13.75 -18.54 -5.19
CA GLU A 79 -13.98 -19.94 -4.83
C GLU A 79 -13.34 -20.25 -3.47
N LYS A 80 -14.07 -20.98 -2.62
CA LYS A 80 -13.57 -21.42 -1.31
C LYS A 80 -12.21 -22.13 -1.40
N SER A 81 -12.00 -23.01 -2.38
CA SER A 81 -10.72 -23.72 -2.56
C SER A 81 -9.54 -22.78 -2.87
N ASN A 82 -9.77 -21.69 -3.60
CA ASN A 82 -8.73 -20.67 -3.83
C ASN A 82 -8.49 -19.82 -2.59
N ALA A 83 -9.52 -19.53 -1.80
CA ALA A 83 -9.38 -18.90 -0.50
C ALA A 83 -8.61 -19.79 0.50
N GLU A 84 -8.79 -21.11 0.47
CA GLU A 84 -8.03 -22.05 1.30
C GLU A 84 -6.53 -22.07 0.92
N LYS A 85 -6.18 -21.87 -0.36
CA LYS A 85 -4.79 -21.66 -0.78
C LYS A 85 -4.23 -20.37 -0.18
N LEU A 86 -5.01 -19.29 -0.15
CA LEU A 86 -4.61 -18.05 0.53
C LEU A 86 -4.41 -18.26 2.03
N VAL A 87 -5.31 -18.99 2.70
CA VAL A 87 -5.15 -19.37 4.12
C VAL A 87 -3.80 -20.05 4.32
N LYS A 88 -3.48 -21.04 3.49
CA LYS A 88 -2.21 -21.75 3.57
C LYS A 88 -1.02 -20.81 3.34
N MET A 89 -1.06 -19.97 2.30
CA MET A 89 0.01 -19.01 2.03
C MET A 89 0.27 -18.09 3.23
N ILE A 90 -0.79 -17.61 3.89
CA ILE A 90 -0.69 -16.76 5.07
C ILE A 90 -0.12 -17.54 6.25
N GLN A 91 -0.58 -18.76 6.51
CA GLN A 91 -0.05 -19.62 7.58
C GLN A 91 1.43 -19.94 7.39
N ASP A 92 1.85 -20.22 6.15
CA ASP A 92 3.24 -20.51 5.80
C ASP A 92 4.17 -19.30 6.05
N THR A 93 3.65 -18.08 6.18
CA THR A 93 4.46 -16.92 6.60
C THR A 93 4.84 -16.92 8.07
N GLY A 94 4.08 -17.63 8.92
CA GLY A 94 4.21 -17.56 10.38
C GLY A 94 3.82 -16.22 11.02
N LYS A 95 3.25 -15.29 10.25
CA LYS A 95 2.88 -13.93 10.68
C LYS A 95 1.41 -13.83 11.04
N LYS A 96 1.04 -12.77 11.78
CA LYS A 96 -0.35 -12.50 12.13
C LYS A 96 -1.09 -11.83 10.97
N LEU A 97 -2.16 -12.46 10.48
CA LEU A 97 -3.12 -11.77 9.61
C LEU A 97 -3.92 -10.78 10.45
N THR A 98 -3.75 -9.48 10.20
CA THR A 98 -4.43 -8.43 10.98
C THR A 98 -5.69 -7.93 10.28
N THR A 99 -5.60 -7.73 8.97
CA THR A 99 -6.66 -7.11 8.17
C THR A 99 -6.80 -7.79 6.81
N VAL A 100 -8.05 -7.95 6.36
CA VAL A 100 -8.40 -8.21 4.96
C VAL A 100 -9.06 -6.95 4.41
N TYR A 101 -8.51 -6.41 3.32
CA TYR A 101 -9.12 -5.32 2.58
C TYR A 101 -9.84 -5.88 1.35
N VAL A 102 -11.12 -5.54 1.20
CA VAL A 102 -11.92 -5.86 0.01
C VAL A 102 -12.00 -4.64 -0.89
N SER A 103 -11.49 -4.78 -2.11
CA SER A 103 -11.35 -3.68 -3.04
C SER A 103 -12.65 -3.35 -3.78
N HIS A 104 -13.46 -4.36 -4.13
CA HIS A 104 -14.67 -4.19 -4.96
C HIS A 104 -15.89 -4.92 -4.39
N LYS A 105 -17.09 -4.52 -4.86
CA LYS A 105 -18.38 -5.07 -4.41
C LYS A 105 -18.81 -6.36 -5.11
N ASP A 106 -17.99 -6.88 -6.01
CA ASP A 106 -18.28 -8.09 -6.79
C ASP A 106 -17.79 -9.36 -6.08
N PRO A 107 -18.52 -10.48 -6.24
CA PRO A 107 -18.40 -11.62 -5.34
C PRO A 107 -17.05 -12.32 -5.48
N ASP A 108 -16.40 -12.14 -6.63
CA ASP A 108 -15.05 -12.61 -6.94
C ASP A 108 -13.95 -12.02 -6.05
N PHE A 109 -14.23 -10.95 -5.31
CA PHE A 109 -13.30 -10.33 -4.36
C PHE A 109 -13.56 -10.73 -2.90
N TYR A 110 -14.73 -11.27 -2.55
CA TYR A 110 -15.12 -11.43 -1.14
C TYR A 110 -15.81 -12.74 -0.77
N PHE A 111 -16.21 -13.60 -1.72
CA PHE A 111 -16.87 -14.86 -1.38
C PHE A 111 -15.97 -15.80 -0.57
N GLY A 112 -14.66 -15.80 -0.85
CA GLY A 112 -13.70 -16.57 -0.06
C GLY A 112 -13.49 -16.09 1.38
N LEU A 113 -14.07 -14.95 1.79
CA LEU A 113 -13.94 -14.44 3.16
C LEU A 113 -14.40 -15.44 4.21
N SER A 114 -15.38 -16.30 3.92
CA SER A 114 -15.84 -17.30 4.88
C SER A 114 -14.74 -18.30 5.25
N ALA A 115 -13.89 -18.68 4.30
CA ALA A 115 -12.72 -19.53 4.56
C ALA A 115 -11.64 -18.78 5.36
N ILE A 116 -11.39 -17.51 5.01
CA ILE A 116 -10.43 -16.67 5.73
C ILE A 116 -10.85 -16.47 7.19
N ARG A 117 -12.12 -16.08 7.44
CA ARG A 117 -12.65 -15.87 8.79
C ARG A 117 -12.63 -17.15 9.63
N LYS A 118 -12.92 -18.30 9.01
CA LYS A 118 -12.83 -19.60 9.70
C LYS A 118 -11.42 -19.91 10.18
N ALA A 119 -10.40 -19.57 9.38
CA ALA A 119 -8.99 -19.80 9.73
C ALA A 119 -8.41 -18.72 10.66
N PHE A 120 -8.91 -17.48 10.57
CA PHE A 120 -8.46 -16.33 11.34
C PHE A 120 -9.66 -15.60 11.96
N PRO A 121 -10.23 -16.09 13.08
CA PRO A 121 -11.49 -15.57 13.63
C PRO A 121 -11.46 -14.07 13.99
N ASP A 122 -10.30 -13.61 14.48
CA ASP A 122 -10.09 -12.24 14.96
C ASP A 122 -9.71 -11.24 13.86
N VAL A 123 -9.67 -11.67 12.59
CA VAL A 123 -9.24 -10.80 11.49
C VAL A 123 -10.25 -9.68 11.26
N LYS A 124 -9.74 -8.45 11.07
CA LYS A 124 -10.57 -7.32 10.64
C LYS A 124 -10.83 -7.44 9.14
N ILE A 125 -12.08 -7.33 8.72
CA ILE A 125 -12.46 -7.36 7.30
C ILE A 125 -13.04 -5.99 6.99
N VAL A 126 -12.36 -5.22 6.16
CA VAL A 126 -12.69 -3.81 5.91
C VAL A 126 -12.78 -3.52 4.42
N ALA A 127 -13.61 -2.53 4.07
CA ALA A 127 -13.72 -2.01 2.71
C ALA A 127 -14.13 -0.53 2.73
N THR A 128 -14.07 0.15 1.59
CA THR A 128 -14.55 1.53 1.48
C THR A 128 -16.05 1.61 1.76
N PRO A 129 -16.58 2.77 2.21
CA PRO A 129 -18.03 2.94 2.41
C PRO A 129 -18.87 2.52 1.20
N ALA A 130 -18.46 2.95 -0.01
CA ALA A 130 -19.15 2.62 -1.26
C ALA A 130 -19.13 1.11 -1.57
N THR A 131 -18.02 0.42 -1.31
CA THR A 131 -17.93 -1.03 -1.48
C THR A 131 -18.81 -1.76 -0.48
N VAL A 132 -18.81 -1.35 0.80
CA VAL A 132 -19.68 -1.93 1.83
C VAL A 132 -21.16 -1.79 1.47
N GLU A 133 -21.59 -0.61 1.04
CA GLU A 133 -22.97 -0.37 0.61
C GLU A 133 -23.35 -1.23 -0.61
N GLY A 134 -22.46 -1.31 -1.60
CA GLY A 134 -22.66 -2.15 -2.80
C GLY A 134 -22.77 -3.64 -2.49
N ILE A 135 -21.97 -4.14 -1.54
CA ILE A 135 -22.05 -5.53 -1.06
C ILE A 135 -23.38 -5.73 -0.34
N LYS A 136 -23.74 -4.88 0.64
CA LYS A 136 -25.00 -4.99 1.38
C LYS A 136 -26.22 -5.05 0.45
N ALA A 137 -26.22 -4.24 -0.61
CA ALA A 137 -27.32 -4.20 -1.57
C ALA A 137 -27.46 -5.46 -2.42
N THR A 138 -26.38 -6.21 -2.66
CA THR A 138 -26.36 -7.28 -3.68
C THR A 138 -25.97 -8.67 -3.18
N ILE A 139 -25.42 -8.79 -1.97
CA ILE A 139 -24.82 -10.04 -1.46
C ILE A 139 -25.77 -11.23 -1.49
N LYS A 140 -27.04 -11.03 -1.08
CA LYS A 140 -28.03 -12.12 -1.09
C LYS A 140 -28.37 -12.57 -2.51
N ILE A 141 -28.62 -11.62 -3.41
CA ILE A 141 -28.97 -11.91 -4.82
C ILE A 141 -27.81 -12.63 -5.52
N LYS A 142 -26.58 -12.16 -5.30
CA LYS A 142 -25.36 -12.78 -5.85
C LYS A 142 -25.14 -14.18 -5.28
N ASN A 143 -25.34 -14.36 -3.97
CA ASN A 143 -25.27 -15.69 -3.34
C ASN A 143 -26.29 -16.66 -3.94
N ASP A 144 -27.56 -16.26 -4.04
CA ASP A 144 -28.63 -17.13 -4.53
C ASP A 144 -28.37 -17.58 -5.99
N PHE A 145 -27.72 -16.73 -6.79
CA PHE A 145 -27.30 -17.06 -8.15
C PHE A 145 -26.06 -17.98 -8.19
N TRP A 146 -25.02 -17.66 -7.43
CA TRP A 146 -23.71 -18.32 -7.57
C TRP A 146 -23.57 -19.60 -6.74
N SER A 147 -24.23 -19.71 -5.59
CA SER A 147 -24.08 -20.86 -4.70
C SER A 147 -24.45 -22.21 -5.34
N PRO A 148 -25.53 -22.32 -6.16
CA PRO A 148 -25.82 -23.55 -6.89
C PRO A 148 -24.73 -23.92 -7.92
N ILE A 149 -24.07 -22.93 -8.51
CA ILE A 149 -23.00 -23.12 -9.50
C ILE A 149 -21.71 -23.56 -8.78
N LEU A 150 -21.39 -22.91 -7.67
CA LEU A 150 -20.18 -23.15 -6.89
C LEU A 150 -20.22 -24.45 -6.07
N LYS A 151 -21.41 -24.93 -5.69
CA LYS A 151 -21.58 -26.14 -4.86
C LYS A 151 -20.73 -26.06 -3.59
N GLU A 152 -19.80 -26.99 -3.39
CA GLU A 152 -18.87 -27.03 -2.26
C GLU A 152 -17.87 -25.86 -2.20
N ASN A 153 -17.67 -25.15 -3.32
CA ASN A 153 -16.86 -23.94 -3.39
C ASN A 153 -17.63 -22.67 -3.00
N ALA A 154 -18.92 -22.77 -2.70
CA ALA A 154 -19.73 -21.63 -2.27
C ALA A 154 -19.30 -21.13 -0.87
N PRO A 155 -19.50 -19.84 -0.57
CA PRO A 155 -19.28 -19.31 0.78
C PRO A 155 -20.17 -20.04 1.78
N THR A 156 -19.60 -20.40 2.93
CA THR A 156 -20.37 -21.00 4.05
C THR A 156 -21.06 -19.93 4.92
N GLU A 157 -20.65 -18.68 4.75
CA GLU A 157 -21.15 -17.52 5.47
C GLU A 157 -21.08 -16.30 4.55
N LEU A 158 -22.11 -15.45 4.58
CA LEU A 158 -22.14 -14.18 3.86
C LEU A 158 -21.59 -13.07 4.75
N ILE A 159 -20.35 -12.66 4.47
CA ILE A 159 -19.65 -11.65 5.26
C ILE A 159 -19.73 -10.30 4.54
N VAL A 160 -20.27 -9.30 5.25
CA VAL A 160 -20.21 -7.90 4.84
C VAL A 160 -19.03 -7.24 5.56
N PRO A 161 -18.07 -6.61 4.84
CA PRO A 161 -16.96 -5.90 5.48
C PRO A 161 -17.43 -4.73 6.36
N GLU A 162 -16.62 -4.41 7.37
CA GLU A 162 -16.71 -3.16 8.11
C GLU A 162 -16.24 -1.99 7.23
N VAL A 163 -16.73 -0.79 7.54
CA VAL A 163 -16.27 0.41 6.84
C VAL A 163 -14.86 0.75 7.32
N LEU A 164 -13.93 0.89 6.37
CA LEU A 164 -12.59 1.38 6.63
C LEU A 164 -12.67 2.83 7.13
N ASP A 165 -12.04 3.10 8.27
CA ASP A 165 -11.89 4.46 8.77
C ASP A 165 -10.77 5.19 8.01
N GLY A 166 -11.11 6.36 7.45
CA GLY A 166 -10.21 7.14 6.61
C GLY A 166 -9.80 6.42 5.32
N ASP A 167 -8.52 6.53 4.98
CA ASP A 167 -7.98 6.12 3.69
C ASP A 167 -6.69 5.32 3.80
N LYS A 168 -6.46 4.66 4.95
CA LYS A 168 -5.19 3.98 5.26
C LYS A 168 -5.40 2.63 5.93
N LEU A 169 -4.55 1.69 5.55
CA LEU A 169 -4.29 0.45 6.26
C LEU A 169 -2.89 0.52 6.88
N THR A 170 -2.60 -0.36 7.84
CA THR A 170 -1.29 -0.44 8.48
C THR A 170 -0.75 -1.86 8.51
N VAL A 171 0.55 -2.03 8.24
CA VAL A 171 1.28 -3.30 8.37
C VAL A 171 2.58 -3.04 9.13
N ASP A 172 2.73 -3.59 10.34
CA ASP A 172 3.90 -3.34 11.21
C ASP A 172 4.15 -1.82 11.46
N GLY A 173 3.07 -1.04 11.45
CA GLY A 173 3.07 0.41 11.57
C GLY A 173 3.52 1.17 10.32
N GLU A 174 3.75 0.49 9.19
CA GLU A 174 3.89 1.12 7.87
C GLU A 174 2.52 1.40 7.27
N THR A 175 2.38 2.53 6.60
CA THR A 175 1.12 2.92 5.96
C THR A 175 0.98 2.27 4.59
N VAL A 176 -0.19 1.71 4.32
CA VAL A 176 -0.67 1.35 3.00
C VAL A 176 -1.88 2.23 2.70
N GLN A 177 -1.70 3.19 1.79
CA GLN A 177 -2.67 4.21 1.45
C GLN A 177 -3.70 3.68 0.45
N VAL A 178 -4.99 3.89 0.71
CA VAL A 178 -6.08 3.68 -0.25
C VAL A 178 -6.27 4.97 -1.04
N VAL A 179 -6.01 4.91 -2.35
CA VAL A 179 -6.09 6.04 -3.28
C VAL A 179 -7.31 5.86 -4.18
N GLY A 180 -7.99 6.96 -4.52
CA GLY A 180 -9.14 6.96 -5.43
C GLY A 180 -10.50 7.21 -4.76
N LEU A 181 -10.55 7.29 -3.43
CA LEU A 181 -11.80 7.47 -2.66
C LEU A 181 -12.57 8.76 -2.99
N ASN A 182 -11.90 9.78 -3.52
CA ASN A 182 -12.50 11.06 -3.91
C ASN A 182 -12.52 11.25 -5.44
N GLY A 183 -12.26 10.19 -6.21
CA GLY A 183 -12.24 10.24 -7.67
C GLY A 183 -13.63 10.10 -8.29
N ALA A 184 -13.68 10.15 -9.63
CA ALA A 184 -14.91 9.98 -10.40
C ALA A 184 -15.55 8.59 -10.20
N ASP A 185 -14.76 7.59 -9.79
CA ASP A 185 -15.23 6.25 -9.44
C ASP A 185 -14.59 5.80 -8.10
N PRO A 186 -15.23 6.15 -6.96
CA PRO A 186 -14.70 5.82 -5.64
C PRO A 186 -14.83 4.33 -5.30
N SER A 187 -15.44 3.52 -6.18
CA SER A 187 -15.54 2.06 -6.02
C SER A 187 -14.33 1.30 -6.57
N HIS A 188 -13.46 1.96 -7.35
CA HIS A 188 -12.22 1.40 -7.87
C HIS A 188 -11.02 2.09 -7.22
N THR A 189 -10.41 1.44 -6.25
CA THR A 189 -9.31 2.01 -5.45
C THR A 189 -7.97 1.33 -5.72
N VAL A 190 -6.90 2.06 -5.42
CA VAL A 190 -5.51 1.63 -5.59
C VAL A 190 -4.84 1.63 -4.22
N LEU A 191 -4.08 0.59 -3.88
CA LEU A 191 -3.24 0.62 -2.70
C LEU A 191 -1.87 1.26 -3.02
N TRP A 192 -1.35 2.11 -2.15
CA TRP A 192 -0.05 2.73 -2.34
C TRP A 192 0.81 2.54 -1.10
N VAL A 193 2.01 2.02 -1.29
CA VAL A 193 3.00 1.85 -0.22
C VAL A 193 4.05 2.95 -0.38
N PRO A 194 4.01 4.03 0.42
CA PRO A 194 4.89 5.19 0.24
C PRO A 194 6.37 4.82 0.31
N SER A 195 6.72 3.89 1.20
CA SER A 195 8.10 3.43 1.41
C SER A 195 8.71 2.74 0.17
N LYS A 196 7.88 2.23 -0.76
CA LYS A 196 8.34 1.58 -1.99
C LYS A 196 8.41 2.53 -3.20
N LYS A 197 8.04 3.82 -3.07
CA LYS A 197 7.88 4.77 -4.20
C LYS A 197 7.15 4.15 -5.41
N GLN A 198 6.22 3.22 -5.15
CA GLN A 198 5.49 2.51 -6.19
C GLN A 198 4.02 2.45 -5.82
N SER A 199 3.17 3.01 -6.68
CA SER A 199 1.72 2.81 -6.62
C SER A 199 1.43 1.37 -7.04
N TRP A 200 0.83 0.62 -6.12
CA TRP A 200 0.42 -0.76 -6.33
C TRP A 200 -1.10 -0.77 -6.34
N ALA A 201 -1.69 -0.33 -7.44
CA ALA A 201 -3.10 -0.66 -7.58
C ALA A 201 -3.22 -2.18 -7.42
N ALA A 202 -4.35 -2.62 -6.88
CA ALA A 202 -4.97 -3.83 -7.37
C ALA A 202 -5.20 -3.65 -8.89
N TYR A 203 -4.12 -3.62 -9.67
CA TYR A 203 -4.02 -3.22 -11.08
C TYR A 203 -4.42 -4.40 -11.95
N LEU A 204 -5.47 -5.12 -11.58
CA LEU A 204 -6.01 -6.22 -12.35
C LEU A 204 -7.53 -6.29 -12.16
N SER A 205 -8.23 -5.15 -12.27
CA SER A 205 -9.68 -5.16 -12.42
C SER A 205 -10.12 -5.16 -13.89
N THR A 206 -9.41 -4.51 -14.83
CA THR A 206 -9.73 -4.67 -16.27
C THR A 206 -8.49 -4.51 -17.13
N ARG A 207 -8.45 -5.21 -18.27
CA ARG A 207 -7.42 -5.10 -19.32
C ARG A 207 -7.26 -3.65 -19.80
N THR A 208 -6.46 -2.85 -19.11
CA THR A 208 -6.00 -1.58 -19.64
C THR A 208 -4.63 -1.31 -19.07
N CYS A 209 -3.60 -1.55 -19.89
CA CYS A 209 -2.29 -0.97 -19.68
C CYS A 209 -2.47 0.53 -19.50
N MET A 210 -2.30 1.03 -18.29
CA MET A 210 -2.06 2.45 -18.11
C MET A 210 -0.65 2.72 -18.62
N SER A 211 -0.53 3.66 -19.55
CA SER A 211 0.76 4.06 -20.10
C SER A 211 1.63 4.64 -18.98
N GLY A 212 2.96 4.52 -19.09
CA GLY A 212 3.90 4.99 -18.05
C GLY A 212 3.75 6.48 -17.66
N TRP A 213 3.05 7.25 -18.50
CA TRP A 213 2.71 8.64 -18.23
C TRP A 213 1.66 8.81 -17.12
N GLN A 214 0.69 7.90 -17.03
CA GLN A 214 -0.36 7.94 -16.02
C GLN A 214 0.16 7.47 -14.65
N THR A 215 1.07 6.50 -14.61
CA THR A 215 1.79 6.10 -13.38
C THR A 215 2.57 7.28 -12.79
N THR A 216 3.23 8.06 -13.65
CA THR A 216 4.00 9.25 -13.25
C THR A 216 3.10 10.36 -12.70
N ARG A 217 1.90 10.55 -13.27
CA ARG A 217 0.90 11.51 -12.78
C ARG A 217 0.29 11.10 -11.44
N LEU A 218 -0.05 9.83 -11.26
CA LEU A 218 -0.54 9.32 -9.96
C LEU A 218 0.53 9.47 -8.88
N GLN A 219 1.78 9.12 -9.20
CA GLN A 219 2.89 9.27 -8.28
C GLN A 219 3.15 10.74 -7.91
N ARG A 220 2.98 11.67 -8.86
CA ARG A 220 3.08 13.12 -8.62
C ARG A 220 1.91 13.65 -7.79
N ALA A 221 0.67 13.36 -8.18
CA ALA A 221 -0.53 13.83 -7.46
C ALA A 221 -0.52 13.41 -5.98
N VAL A 222 -0.10 12.18 -5.71
CA VAL A 222 -0.01 11.63 -4.37
C VAL A 222 1.16 12.23 -3.57
N THR A 223 2.29 12.54 -4.20
CA THR A 223 3.44 13.16 -3.51
C THR A 223 3.31 14.68 -3.34
N THR A 224 2.55 15.36 -4.19
CA THR A 224 2.37 16.82 -4.16
C THR A 224 1.03 17.28 -3.59
N GLY A 225 0.14 16.35 -3.21
CA GLY A 225 -1.20 16.65 -2.70
C GLY A 225 -2.12 17.33 -3.71
N VAL A 226 -1.79 17.26 -5.01
CA VAL A 226 -2.57 17.90 -6.07
C VAL A 226 -3.71 16.96 -6.47
N LYS A 227 -4.94 17.41 -6.23
CA LYS A 227 -6.18 16.69 -6.60
C LYS A 227 -6.35 16.67 -8.12
N PHE A 228 -6.89 15.57 -8.64
CA PHE A 228 -7.40 15.46 -10.01
C PHE A 228 -8.81 16.01 -10.08
#